data_AF-A0A8B5WT37-F1
#
_entry.id   AF-A0A8B5WT37-F1
#
_cell.length_a   1.000
_cell.length_b   1.000
_cell.length_c   1.000
_cell.angle_alpha   90.00
_cell.angle_beta   90.00
_cell.angle_gamma   90.00
#
_symmetry.space_group_name_H-M   'P 1'
#
loop_
_entity.id
_entity.type
_entity.pdbx_description
1 polymer ?
#
loop_
_entity_poly.entity_id
_entity_poly.type
_entity_poly.pdbx_seq_one_letter_code
_entity_poly.pdbx_strand_id
1 'polypeptide(L)'
;MQYAFYNYAFYLFGAALNVFFLVYVALFVLSGITFVSGLFGLDVSAVGESVSPKAPLRFVAAYMFVWAAVLGVAWVAQSLVFAFTGAVPEIGEEPFRLIAALDLVLVVTPVAFGAVCLWKRSGWGVIIAIVMNVKGAIYAGMLLTAGLVWGGDDLIGLWAFFMVGSLLSLFLLMKGMHGRANVVRRKGRIPR
;
A
#
# COMPACT_ATOMS: atom_id res chain seq x y z
N MET A 1 4.81 5.32 8.60
CA MET A 1 6.21 5.19 8.16
C MET A 1 6.34 4.89 6.67
N GLN A 2 5.74 3.83 6.12
CA GLN A 2 5.79 3.56 4.67
C GLN A 2 5.28 4.72 3.81
N TYR A 3 4.13 5.31 4.18
CA TYR A 3 3.58 6.50 3.51
C TYR A 3 4.58 7.66 3.45
N ALA A 4 5.23 7.95 4.59
CA ALA A 4 6.21 9.04 4.69
C ALA A 4 7.45 8.73 3.85
N PHE A 5 7.96 7.49 3.91
CA PHE A 5 9.11 7.04 3.11
C PHE A 5 8.87 7.22 1.61
N TYR A 6 7.70 6.81 1.11
CA TYR A 6 7.31 7.01 -0.28
C TYR A 6 7.19 8.50 -0.64
N ASN A 7 6.51 9.31 0.18
CA ASN A 7 6.31 10.73 -0.12
C ASN A 7 7.63 11.51 -0.10
N TYR A 8 8.51 11.22 0.87
CA TYR A 8 9.82 11.87 0.91
C TYR A 8 10.76 11.39 -0.20
N ALA A 9 10.58 10.18 -0.74
CA ALA A 9 11.24 9.78 -1.98
C ALA A 9 10.81 10.67 -3.16
N PHE A 10 9.50 10.97 -3.26
CA PHE A 10 8.97 11.89 -4.27
C PHE A 10 9.61 13.27 -4.20
N TYR A 11 9.71 13.86 -3.01
CA TYR A 11 10.35 15.17 -2.83
C TYR A 11 11.86 15.10 -3.09
N LEU A 12 12.53 14.04 -2.60
CA LEU A 12 13.98 13.90 -2.74
C LEU A 12 14.42 13.74 -4.20
N PHE A 13 13.69 12.94 -4.99
CA PHE A 13 14.07 12.61 -6.36
C PHE A 13 13.32 13.42 -7.43
N GLY A 14 12.20 14.06 -7.08
CA GLY A 14 11.35 14.79 -8.01
C GLY A 14 11.38 16.30 -7.88
N ALA A 15 11.76 16.85 -6.73
CA ALA A 15 11.86 18.29 -6.60
C ALA A 15 13.14 18.81 -7.30
N ALA A 16 13.03 19.96 -7.97
CA ALA A 16 14.21 20.69 -8.41
C ALA A 16 15.09 21.05 -7.20
N LEU A 17 16.42 21.08 -7.41
CA LEU A 17 17.38 21.36 -6.35
C LEU A 17 17.07 22.71 -5.70
N ASN A 18 16.89 22.69 -4.38
CA ASN A 18 16.53 23.88 -3.60
C ASN A 18 17.07 23.79 -2.18
N VAL A 19 16.88 24.86 -1.40
CA VAL A 19 17.40 25.00 -0.02
C VAL A 19 16.94 23.87 0.92
N PHE A 20 15.78 23.26 0.65
CA PHE A 20 15.22 22.18 1.46
C PHE A 20 15.76 20.80 1.09
N PHE A 21 16.68 20.68 0.11
CA PHE A 21 17.21 19.39 -0.33
C PHE A 21 17.70 18.50 0.83
N LEU A 22 18.50 19.07 1.75
CA LEU A 22 19.00 18.31 2.90
C LEU A 22 17.88 17.92 3.89
N VAL A 23 16.81 18.69 3.95
CA VAL A 23 15.61 18.33 4.74
C VAL A 23 14.92 17.13 4.12
N TYR A 24 14.77 17.08 2.78
CA TYR A 24 14.21 15.92 2.10
C TYR A 24 15.05 14.66 2.33
N VAL A 25 16.39 14.79 2.27
CA VAL A 25 17.32 13.70 2.58
C VAL A 25 17.10 13.19 4.01
N ALA A 26 17.09 14.09 5.00
CA ALA A 26 16.92 13.71 6.41
C ALA A 26 15.57 13.00 6.65
N LEU A 27 14.48 13.53 6.09
CA LEU A 27 13.15 12.96 6.23
C LEU A 27 13.02 11.59 5.54
N PHE A 28 13.61 11.44 4.35
CA PHE A 28 13.67 10.16 3.64
C PHE A 28 14.46 9.10 4.44
N VAL A 29 15.65 9.46 4.94
CA VAL A 29 16.48 8.54 5.74
C VAL A 29 15.79 8.16 7.04
N LEU A 30 15.25 9.13 7.79
CA LEU A 30 14.60 8.86 9.08
C LEU A 30 13.34 8.01 8.90
N SER A 31 12.52 8.31 7.89
CA SER A 31 11.33 7.51 7.58
C SER A 31 11.69 6.10 7.10
N GLY A 32 12.80 5.95 6.36
CA GLY A 32 13.33 4.65 5.94
C GLY A 32 13.80 3.81 7.12
N ILE A 33 14.63 4.38 8.00
CA ILE A 33 15.12 3.71 9.21
C ILE A 33 13.95 3.29 10.09
N THR A 34 13.02 4.19 10.39
CA THR A 34 11.86 3.86 11.23
C THR A 34 10.93 2.83 10.59
N PHE A 35 10.79 2.84 9.25
CA PHE A 35 10.01 1.82 8.54
C PHE A 35 10.68 0.45 8.65
N VAL A 36 11.97 0.36 8.35
CA VAL A 36 12.73 -0.90 8.38
C VAL A 36 12.85 -1.45 9.80
N SER A 37 13.21 -0.61 10.78
CA SER A 37 13.26 -1.00 12.20
C SER A 37 11.89 -1.44 12.71
N GLY A 38 10.82 -0.78 12.26
CA GLY A 38 9.45 -1.17 12.57
C GLY A 38 9.12 -2.57 12.03
N LEU A 39 9.60 -2.95 10.84
CA LEU A 39 9.39 -4.28 10.29
C LEU A 39 10.19 -5.36 11.04
N PHE A 40 11.44 -5.07 11.42
CA PHE A 40 12.29 -6.02 12.15
C PHE A 40 11.86 -6.21 13.61
N GLY A 41 11.20 -5.21 14.21
CA GLY A 41 10.68 -5.31 15.58
C GLY A 41 9.38 -6.10 15.71
N LEU A 42 8.78 -6.57 14.61
CA LEU A 42 7.52 -7.30 14.63
C LEU A 42 7.72 -8.79 14.89
N ASP A 43 6.95 -9.33 15.82
CA ASP A 43 6.75 -10.78 15.93
C ASP A 43 5.76 -11.24 14.84
N VAL A 44 6.32 -11.64 13.70
CA VAL A 44 5.57 -12.08 12.52
C VAL A 44 4.68 -13.29 12.84
N SER A 45 5.15 -14.18 13.69
CA SER A 45 4.42 -15.38 14.09
C SER A 45 3.21 -15.00 14.93
N ALA A 46 3.39 -14.13 15.93
CA ALA A 46 2.29 -13.61 16.74
C ALA A 46 1.25 -12.87 15.89
N VAL A 47 1.67 -12.11 14.86
CA VAL A 47 0.73 -11.43 13.95
C VAL A 47 -0.06 -12.44 13.12
N GLY A 48 0.59 -13.45 12.54
CA GLY A 48 -0.12 -14.52 11.81
C GLY A 48 -1.10 -15.28 12.72
N GLU A 49 -0.70 -15.51 13.96
CA GLU A 49 -1.52 -16.11 15.01
C GLU A 49 -2.56 -15.16 15.61
N SER A 50 -2.55 -13.87 15.31
CA SER A 50 -3.61 -12.98 15.78
C SER A 50 -4.90 -13.15 14.98
N VAL A 51 -4.80 -13.64 13.74
CA VAL A 51 -5.92 -13.68 12.80
C VAL A 51 -6.69 -15.00 12.90
N SER A 52 -8.03 -14.91 12.98
CA SER A 52 -8.90 -16.09 12.99
C SER A 52 -8.74 -16.95 11.72
N PRO A 53 -8.78 -18.29 11.81
CA PRO A 53 -8.84 -19.17 10.65
C PRO A 53 -10.04 -18.88 9.73
N LYS A 54 -11.14 -18.37 10.29
CA LYS A 54 -12.36 -17.99 9.54
C LYS A 54 -12.28 -16.60 8.91
N ALA A 55 -11.19 -15.86 9.13
CA ALA A 55 -11.04 -14.53 8.53
C ALA A 55 -11.00 -14.63 7.00
N PRO A 56 -11.69 -13.72 6.27
CA PRO A 56 -11.81 -13.75 4.81
C PRO A 56 -10.54 -13.22 4.12
N LEU A 57 -9.36 -13.73 4.47
CA LEU A 57 -8.07 -13.26 3.97
C LEU A 57 -7.92 -13.39 2.45
N ARG A 58 -8.59 -14.36 1.84
CA ARG A 58 -8.59 -14.53 0.38
C ARG A 58 -9.31 -13.39 -0.35
N PHE A 59 -10.35 -12.80 0.25
CA PHE A 59 -11.02 -11.64 -0.32
C PHE A 59 -10.10 -10.41 -0.28
N VAL A 60 -9.41 -10.20 0.84
CA VAL A 60 -8.42 -9.11 0.97
C VAL A 60 -7.29 -9.31 -0.04
N ALA A 61 -6.78 -10.54 -0.17
CA ALA A 61 -5.72 -10.85 -1.12
C ALA A 61 -6.19 -10.68 -2.58
N ALA A 62 -7.43 -11.05 -2.92
CA ALA A 62 -8.01 -10.82 -4.24
C ALA A 62 -8.08 -9.32 -4.58
N TYR A 63 -8.55 -8.50 -3.64
CA TYR A 63 -8.54 -7.05 -3.80
C TYR A 63 -7.11 -6.52 -4.02
N MET A 64 -6.14 -6.96 -3.23
CA MET A 64 -4.74 -6.54 -3.41
C MET A 64 -4.17 -6.98 -4.77
N PHE A 65 -4.54 -8.15 -5.29
CA PHE A 65 -4.17 -8.54 -6.66
C PHE A 65 -4.78 -7.60 -7.71
N VAL A 66 -6.06 -7.24 -7.57
CA VAL A 66 -6.71 -6.26 -8.46
C VAL A 66 -5.98 -4.92 -8.39
N TRP A 67 -5.67 -4.44 -7.19
CA TRP A 67 -4.93 -3.19 -7.00
C TRP A 67 -3.55 -3.22 -7.66
N ALA A 68 -2.75 -4.25 -7.42
CA ALA A 68 -1.45 -4.41 -8.05
C ALA A 68 -1.55 -4.55 -9.57
N ALA A 69 -2.55 -5.27 -10.08
CA ALA A 69 -2.75 -5.46 -11.51
C ALA A 69 -3.13 -4.14 -12.20
N VAL A 70 -4.09 -3.39 -11.65
CA VAL A 70 -4.55 -2.13 -12.25
C VAL A 70 -3.40 -1.11 -12.33
N LEU A 71 -2.69 -0.86 -11.22
CA LEU A 71 -1.57 0.09 -11.24
C LEU A 71 -0.36 -0.45 -12.02
N GLY A 72 -0.03 -1.73 -11.85
CA GLY A 72 1.09 -2.35 -12.53
C GLY A 72 0.92 -2.33 -14.05
N VAL A 73 -0.25 -2.72 -14.55
CA VAL A 73 -0.56 -2.67 -15.98
C VAL A 73 -0.54 -1.23 -16.49
N ALA A 74 -1.11 -0.26 -15.75
CA ALA A 74 -1.10 1.14 -16.17
C ALA A 74 0.33 1.67 -16.40
N TRP A 75 1.24 1.44 -15.45
CA TRP A 75 2.63 1.93 -15.55
C TRP A 75 3.46 1.13 -16.56
N VAL A 76 3.32 -0.19 -16.61
CA VAL A 76 4.05 -1.04 -17.55
C VAL A 76 3.59 -0.78 -18.99
N ALA A 77 2.28 -0.69 -19.23
CA ALA A 77 1.75 -0.44 -20.57
C ALA A 77 2.26 0.89 -21.14
N GLN A 78 2.21 1.98 -20.37
CA GLN A 78 2.75 3.27 -20.81
C GLN A 78 4.26 3.20 -21.06
N SER A 79 5.00 2.47 -20.22
CA SER A 79 6.44 2.27 -20.41
C SER A 79 6.75 1.51 -21.71
N LEU A 80 5.95 0.49 -22.04
CA LEU A 80 6.09 -0.26 -23.30
C LEU A 80 5.70 0.60 -24.51
N VAL A 81 4.64 1.41 -24.41
CA VAL A 81 4.26 2.35 -25.49
C VAL A 81 5.42 3.30 -25.79
N PHE A 82 6.03 3.90 -24.77
CA PHE A 82 7.21 4.74 -24.95
C PHE A 82 8.37 3.95 -25.57
N ALA A 83 8.67 2.76 -25.06
CA ALA A 83 9.79 1.94 -25.54
C ALA A 83 9.66 1.51 -27.02
N PHE A 84 8.43 1.27 -27.50
CA PHE A 84 8.20 0.81 -28.88
C PHE A 84 7.86 1.92 -29.87
N THR A 85 7.29 3.03 -29.42
CA THR A 85 6.81 4.10 -30.32
C THR A 85 7.56 5.42 -30.16
N GLY A 86 8.31 5.60 -29.08
CA GLY A 86 8.91 6.88 -28.70
C GLY A 86 7.89 7.92 -28.21
N ALA A 87 6.61 7.57 -28.09
CA ALA A 87 5.58 8.49 -27.61
C ALA A 87 5.75 8.78 -26.12
N VAL A 88 6.04 10.04 -25.79
CA VAL A 88 6.19 10.51 -24.42
C VAL A 88 4.82 10.53 -23.71
N PRO A 89 4.72 10.04 -22.46
CA PRO A 89 3.49 10.13 -21.67
C PRO A 89 3.01 11.57 -21.51
N GLU A 90 1.69 11.78 -21.40
CA GLU A 90 1.08 13.11 -21.32
C GLU A 90 1.62 13.96 -20.15
N ILE A 91 1.93 13.29 -19.03
CA ILE A 91 2.51 13.92 -17.83
C ILE A 91 3.98 14.31 -17.98
N GLY A 92 4.60 14.03 -19.14
CA GLY A 92 6.01 14.25 -19.43
C GLY A 92 6.92 13.10 -18.99
N GLU A 93 8.13 13.05 -19.56
CA GLU A 93 9.09 11.96 -19.33
C GLU A 93 9.60 11.91 -17.88
N GLU A 94 10.07 13.04 -17.32
CA GLU A 94 10.64 13.05 -15.97
C GLU A 94 9.61 12.72 -14.88
N PRO A 95 8.41 13.34 -14.85
CA PRO A 95 7.39 12.98 -13.88
C PRO A 95 6.96 11.53 -14.04
N PHE A 96 6.76 11.06 -15.27
CA PHE A 96 6.41 9.66 -15.52
C PHE A 96 7.47 8.69 -14.98
N ARG A 97 8.74 8.91 -15.32
CA ARG A 97 9.85 8.05 -14.87
C ARG A 97 9.89 7.95 -13.35
N LEU A 98 9.72 9.08 -12.66
CA LEU A 98 9.71 9.11 -11.20
C LEU A 98 8.48 8.39 -10.61
N ILE A 99 7.28 8.77 -11.04
CA ILE A 99 6.03 8.24 -10.50
C ILE A 99 5.96 6.73 -10.75
N ALA A 100 6.19 6.30 -11.99
CA ALA A 100 6.14 4.90 -12.37
C ALA A 100 7.18 4.06 -11.61
N ALA A 101 8.41 4.56 -11.45
CA ALA A 101 9.45 3.84 -10.71
C ALA A 101 9.07 3.67 -9.23
N LEU A 102 8.62 4.73 -8.57
CA LEU A 102 8.22 4.67 -7.17
C LEU A 102 6.99 3.78 -6.97
N ASP A 103 6.00 3.86 -7.85
CA ASP A 103 4.81 3.01 -7.77
C ASP A 103 5.13 1.55 -7.99
N LEU A 104 5.90 1.20 -9.02
CA LEU A 104 6.25 -0.19 -9.31
C LEU A 104 7.06 -0.82 -8.17
N VAL A 105 8.02 -0.08 -7.60
CA VAL A 105 8.93 -0.59 -6.55
C VAL A 105 8.29 -0.56 -5.17
N LEU A 106 7.62 0.52 -4.79
CA LEU A 106 7.16 0.75 -3.40
C LEU A 106 5.66 0.51 -3.21
N VAL A 107 4.90 0.27 -4.27
CA VAL A 107 3.46 0.02 -4.20
C VAL A 107 3.10 -1.30 -4.84
N VAL A 108 3.26 -1.45 -6.16
CA VAL A 108 2.83 -2.63 -6.92
C VAL A 108 3.54 -3.88 -6.43
N THR A 109 4.87 -3.84 -6.31
CA THR A 109 5.64 -5.02 -5.88
C THR A 109 5.28 -5.48 -4.45
N PRO A 110 5.27 -4.60 -3.43
CA PRO A 110 4.83 -4.98 -2.09
C PRO A 110 3.37 -5.44 -2.03
N VAL A 111 2.46 -4.79 -2.76
CA VAL A 111 1.04 -5.19 -2.79
C VAL A 111 0.87 -6.57 -3.42
N ALA A 112 1.52 -6.84 -4.55
CA ALA A 112 1.49 -8.15 -5.19
C ALA A 112 2.10 -9.25 -4.30
N PHE A 113 3.28 -8.99 -3.73
CA PHE A 113 3.94 -9.92 -2.81
C PHE A 113 3.10 -10.17 -1.55
N GLY A 114 2.54 -9.11 -0.97
CA GLY A 114 1.62 -9.17 0.16
C GLY A 114 0.37 -9.99 -0.16
N ALA A 115 -0.22 -9.81 -1.35
CA ALA A 115 -1.36 -10.59 -1.81
C ALA A 115 -1.03 -12.09 -1.89
N VAL A 116 0.12 -12.46 -2.47
CA VAL A 116 0.59 -13.85 -2.53
C VAL A 116 0.78 -14.44 -1.12
N CYS A 117 1.49 -13.73 -0.25
CA CYS A 117 1.72 -14.18 1.13
C CYS A 117 0.41 -14.28 1.94
N LEU A 118 -0.53 -13.35 1.73
CA LEU A 118 -1.82 -13.34 2.40
C LEU A 118 -2.73 -14.46 1.89
N TRP A 119 -2.66 -14.79 0.60
CA TRP A 119 -3.36 -15.94 0.03
C TRP A 119 -2.91 -17.25 0.66
N LYS A 120 -1.61 -17.34 0.98
CA LYS A 120 -0.99 -18.43 1.75
C LYS A 120 -1.21 -18.33 3.27
N ARG A 121 -1.93 -17.30 3.75
CA ARG A 121 -2.20 -16.99 5.17
C ARG A 121 -0.94 -16.81 6.03
N SER A 122 0.14 -16.30 5.45
CA SER A 122 1.38 -15.99 6.18
C SER A 122 1.23 -14.72 7.03
N GLY A 123 1.93 -14.66 8.17
CA GLY A 123 2.03 -13.46 9.01
C GLY A 123 2.57 -12.25 8.26
N TRP A 124 3.56 -12.44 7.37
CA TRP A 124 4.05 -11.39 6.49
C TRP A 124 2.96 -10.86 5.55
N GLY A 125 2.08 -11.73 5.06
CA GLY A 125 0.95 -11.33 4.24
C GLY A 125 0.00 -10.40 5.00
N VAL A 126 -0.27 -10.71 6.28
CA VAL A 126 -1.10 -9.87 7.15
C VAL A 126 -0.44 -8.51 7.40
N ILE A 127 0.85 -8.49 7.74
CA ILE A 127 1.61 -7.25 7.99
C ILE A 127 1.60 -6.34 6.75
N ILE A 128 1.97 -6.89 5.60
CA ILE A 128 2.02 -6.12 4.35
C ILE A 128 0.63 -5.63 3.97
N ALA A 129 -0.40 -6.47 4.12
CA ALA A 129 -1.78 -6.06 3.86
C ALA A 129 -2.20 -4.88 4.75
N ILE A 130 -1.92 -4.90 6.05
CA ILE A 130 -2.22 -3.78 6.95
C ILE A 130 -1.49 -2.52 6.48
N VAL A 131 -0.16 -2.60 6.32
CA VAL A 131 0.67 -1.45 5.94
C VAL A 131 0.20 -0.85 4.62
N MET A 132 -0.08 -1.69 3.63
CA MET A 132 -0.43 -1.22 2.28
C MET A 132 -1.86 -0.74 2.18
N ASN A 133 -2.82 -1.37 2.84
CA ASN A 133 -4.20 -0.87 2.83
C ASN A 133 -4.34 0.43 3.65
N VAL A 134 -3.53 0.65 4.69
CA VAL A 134 -3.46 1.98 5.36
C VAL A 134 -2.95 3.04 4.37
N LYS A 135 -1.85 2.77 3.67
CA LYS A 135 -1.34 3.68 2.63
C LYS A 135 -2.39 3.91 1.54
N GLY A 136 -3.02 2.84 1.04
CA GLY A 136 -4.03 2.87 -0.02
C GLY A 136 -5.23 3.73 0.37
N ALA A 137 -5.77 3.56 1.57
CA ALA A 137 -6.88 4.36 2.06
C ALA A 137 -6.54 5.86 2.13
N ILE A 138 -5.36 6.21 2.65
CA ILE A 138 -4.91 7.60 2.77
C ILE A 138 -4.70 8.22 1.38
N TYR A 139 -3.94 7.53 0.50
CA TYR A 139 -3.56 8.08 -0.80
C TYR A 139 -4.75 8.17 -1.75
N ALA A 140 -5.56 7.11 -1.83
CA ALA A 140 -6.76 7.11 -2.65
C ALA A 140 -7.80 8.11 -2.11
N GLY A 141 -7.91 8.27 -0.78
CA GLY A 141 -8.74 9.31 -0.19
C GLY A 141 -8.26 10.72 -0.54
N MET A 142 -6.96 10.98 -0.49
CA MET A 142 -6.38 12.26 -0.90
C MET A 142 -6.68 12.57 -2.38
N LEU A 143 -6.43 11.62 -3.29
CA LEU A 143 -6.72 11.80 -4.72
C LEU A 143 -8.21 11.98 -5.00
N LEU A 144 -9.07 11.20 -4.33
CA LEU A 144 -10.51 11.36 -4.40
C LEU A 144 -10.94 12.77 -3.98
N THR A 145 -10.45 13.26 -2.83
CA THR A 145 -10.78 14.61 -2.37
C THR A 145 -10.25 15.69 -3.32
N ALA A 146 -9.05 15.49 -3.88
CA ALA A 146 -8.48 16.42 -4.85
C ALA A 146 -9.34 16.50 -6.12
N GLY A 147 -9.72 15.34 -6.69
CA GLY A 147 -10.60 15.29 -7.86
C GLY A 147 -11.98 15.89 -7.61
N LEU A 148 -12.57 15.68 -6.42
CA LEU A 148 -13.88 16.25 -6.05
C LEU A 148 -13.83 17.78 -5.82
N VAL A 149 -12.75 18.30 -5.25
CA VAL A 149 -12.62 19.72 -4.90
C VAL A 149 -12.16 20.55 -6.08
N TRP A 150 -11.14 20.08 -6.79
CA TRP A 150 -10.48 20.84 -7.85
C TRP A 150 -10.98 20.47 -9.26
N GLY A 151 -11.70 19.35 -9.41
CA GLY A 151 -12.15 18.84 -10.70
C GLY A 151 -11.00 18.31 -11.57
N GLY A 152 -11.33 17.81 -12.77
CA GLY A 152 -10.35 17.46 -13.79
C GLY A 152 -9.68 16.09 -13.66
N ASP A 153 -10.10 15.26 -12.71
CA ASP A 153 -9.63 13.88 -12.59
C ASP A 153 -10.71 12.90 -13.07
N ASP A 154 -10.52 12.32 -14.26
CA ASP A 154 -11.41 11.31 -14.83
C ASP A 154 -11.37 9.98 -14.06
N LEU A 155 -10.46 9.84 -13.08
CA LEU A 155 -10.25 8.64 -12.29
C LEU A 155 -10.85 8.72 -10.87
N ILE A 156 -11.70 9.71 -10.57
CA ILE A 156 -12.42 9.83 -9.29
C ILE A 156 -13.06 8.50 -8.86
N GLY A 157 -13.72 7.79 -9.79
CA GLY A 157 -14.33 6.49 -9.52
C GLY A 157 -13.32 5.40 -9.13
N LEU A 158 -12.13 5.43 -9.73
CA LEU A 158 -11.04 4.51 -9.41
C LEU A 158 -10.48 4.80 -8.02
N TRP A 159 -10.29 6.07 -7.67
CA TRP A 159 -9.81 6.46 -6.33
C TRP A 159 -10.83 6.12 -5.25
N ALA A 160 -12.12 6.33 -5.49
CA ALA A 160 -13.18 5.87 -4.60
C ALA A 160 -13.16 4.35 -4.39
N PHE A 161 -13.01 3.59 -5.47
CA PHE A 161 -12.89 2.12 -5.40
C PHE A 161 -11.68 1.69 -4.54
N PHE A 162 -10.51 2.28 -4.75
CA PHE A 162 -9.33 1.93 -3.97
C PHE A 162 -9.44 2.35 -2.50
N MET A 163 -10.00 3.53 -2.21
CA MET A 163 -10.21 3.98 -0.84
C MET A 163 -11.15 3.03 -0.10
N VAL A 164 -12.32 2.74 -0.67
CA VAL A 164 -13.32 1.85 -0.05
C VAL A 164 -12.78 0.43 0.08
N GLY A 165 -12.13 -0.10 -0.97
CA GLY A 165 -11.53 -1.43 -0.94
C GLY A 165 -10.43 -1.58 0.13
N SER A 166 -9.62 -0.53 0.32
CA SER A 166 -8.60 -0.49 1.36
C SER A 166 -9.20 -0.45 2.77
N LEU A 167 -10.22 0.40 2.99
CA LEU A 167 -10.92 0.48 4.27
C LEU A 167 -11.66 -0.82 4.61
N LEU A 168 -12.33 -1.42 3.63
CA LEU A 168 -13.01 -2.71 3.80
C LEU A 168 -12.00 -3.82 4.13
N SER A 169 -10.86 -3.85 3.45
CA SER A 169 -9.80 -4.81 3.71
C SER A 169 -9.27 -4.70 5.15
N LEU A 170 -9.02 -3.49 5.63
CA LEU A 170 -8.63 -3.24 7.03
C LEU A 170 -9.71 -3.69 8.00
N PHE A 171 -10.97 -3.37 7.72
CA PHE A 171 -12.10 -3.81 8.55
C PHE A 171 -12.18 -5.34 8.66
N LEU A 172 -12.03 -6.05 7.54
CA LEU A 172 -12.04 -7.51 7.50
C LEU A 172 -10.87 -8.13 8.28
N LEU A 173 -9.68 -7.55 8.19
CA LEU A 173 -8.50 -7.97 8.95
C LEU A 173 -8.73 -7.77 10.46
N MET A 174 -9.19 -6.58 10.86
CA MET A 174 -9.49 -6.26 12.26
C MET A 174 -10.58 -7.16 12.84
N LYS A 175 -11.66 -7.40 12.10
CA LYS A 175 -12.73 -8.33 12.49
C LYS A 175 -12.19 -9.75 12.68
N GLY A 176 -11.28 -10.18 11.80
CA GLY A 176 -10.57 -11.45 11.91
C GLY A 176 -9.73 -11.57 13.18
N MET A 177 -9.05 -10.51 13.59
CA MET A 177 -8.23 -10.48 14.81
C MET A 177 -9.09 -10.48 16.08
N HIS A 178 -10.12 -9.62 16.14
CA HIS A 178 -11.05 -9.57 17.28
C HIS A 178 -11.81 -10.89 17.48
N GLY A 179 -12.21 -11.54 16.38
CA GLY A 179 -12.86 -12.84 16.43
C GLY A 179 -12.01 -13.90 17.12
N ARG A 180 -10.68 -13.89 16.90
CA ARG A 180 -9.76 -14.83 17.55
C ARG A 180 -9.56 -14.50 19.03
N ALA A 181 -9.37 -13.23 19.37
CA ALA A 181 -9.22 -12.79 20.76
C ALA A 181 -10.43 -13.20 21.63
N ASN A 182 -11.65 -13.05 21.10
CA ASN A 182 -12.87 -13.45 21.80
C ASN A 182 -12.97 -14.97 22.03
N VAL A 183 -12.53 -15.78 21.08
CA VAL A 183 -12.51 -17.26 21.22
C VAL A 183 -11.49 -17.68 22.28
N VAL A 184 -10.28 -17.11 22.26
CA VAL A 184 -9.24 -17.39 23.27
C VAL A 184 -9.71 -17.01 24.67
N ARG A 185 -10.31 -15.82 24.83
CA ARG A 185 -10.83 -15.35 26.11
C ARG A 185 -11.97 -16.22 26.66
N ARG A 186 -12.86 -16.74 25.79
CA ARG A 186 -13.92 -17.68 26.21
C ARG A 186 -13.35 -19.02 26.67
N LYS A 187 -12.35 -19.56 25.96
CA LYS A 187 -11.74 -20.86 26.30
C LYS A 187 -10.96 -20.83 27.61
N GLY A 188 -10.35 -19.69 27.95
CA GLY A 188 -9.68 -19.48 29.25
C GLY A 188 -10.63 -19.25 30.44
N ARG A 189 -11.93 -19.07 30.22
CA ARG A 189 -12.93 -18.79 31.27
C ARG A 189 -13.75 -20.02 31.67
N ILE A 190 -13.56 -21.17 31.02
CA ILE A 190 -14.21 -22.43 31.39
C ILE A 190 -13.33 -23.09 32.47
N PRO A 191 -13.80 -23.22 33.72
CA PRO A 191 -13.08 -23.99 34.74
C PRO A 191 -12.99 -25.45 34.29
N ARG A 192 -11.81 -26.07 34.46
CA ARG A 192 -11.63 -27.52 34.29
C ARG A 192 -12.30 -28.27 35.44
#